data_AF-A0A1W1VR85-F1
#
_entry.id   AF-A0A1W1VR85-F1
#
_cell.length_a   1.000
_cell.length_b   1.000
_cell.length_c   1.000
_cell.angle_alpha   90.00
_cell.angle_beta   90.00
_cell.angle_gamma   90.00
#
_symmetry.space_group_name_H-M   'P 1'
#
loop_
_entity.id
_entity.type
_entity.pdbx_description
1 polymer ?
#
loop_
_entity_poly.entity_id
_entity_poly.type
_entity_poly.pdbx_seq_one_letter_code
_entity_poly.pdbx_strand_id
1 'polypeptide(L)'
;MSFFPTNAAPAPLQGELDATAQHLATVLPPATSHAIDAGIASVRQAGLAQRSRQVGQTAPDFTLPDAAGNPVALSGLRRQGPVILVFYRGNWCPYCNVQLRAYQQALPQFESYGANLIAISP
;
A
#
# COMPACT_ATOMS: atom_id res chain seq x y z
N MET A 1 22.17 -15.60 -23.71
CA MET A 1 21.01 -16.11 -22.96
C MET A 1 20.35 -14.93 -22.29
N SER A 2 19.43 -14.27 -23.00
CA SER A 2 18.71 -13.09 -22.49
C SER A 2 17.26 -13.50 -22.25
N PHE A 3 16.91 -13.71 -20.99
CA PHE A 3 15.54 -13.89 -20.53
C PHE A 3 15.02 -12.53 -20.05
N PHE A 4 14.55 -11.71 -20.99
CA PHE A 4 13.63 -10.62 -20.67
C PHE A 4 12.45 -10.77 -21.63
N PRO A 5 11.28 -11.25 -21.16
CA PRO A 5 10.09 -11.15 -21.98
C PRO A 5 9.74 -9.68 -22.13
N THR A 6 9.39 -9.35 -23.36
CA THR A 6 8.79 -8.14 -23.88
C THR A 6 7.76 -7.51 -22.95
N ASN A 7 7.78 -6.17 -22.89
CA ASN A 7 6.76 -5.30 -22.32
C ASN A 7 5.34 -5.76 -22.70
N ALA A 8 4.71 -6.56 -21.83
CA ALA A 8 3.28 -6.63 -21.74
C ALA A 8 2.82 -5.47 -20.85
N ALA A 9 1.69 -4.83 -21.18
CA ALA A 9 1.02 -3.98 -20.22
C ALA A 9 0.82 -4.80 -18.92
N PRO A 10 1.16 -4.25 -17.74
CA PRO A 10 0.97 -4.98 -16.49
C PRO A 10 -0.49 -5.43 -16.41
N ALA A 11 -0.72 -6.64 -15.91
CA ALA A 11 -2.07 -7.10 -15.65
C ALA A 11 -2.80 -6.03 -14.81
N PRO A 12 -4.11 -5.81 -15.00
CA PRO A 12 -4.86 -4.93 -14.12
C PRO A 12 -4.54 -5.29 -12.67
N LEU A 13 -4.34 -4.30 -11.79
CA LEU A 13 -3.98 -4.53 -10.38
C LEU A 13 -4.78 -5.66 -9.73
N GLN A 14 -6.08 -5.74 -10.04
CA GLN A 14 -6.96 -6.81 -9.57
C GLN A 14 -6.45 -8.21 -9.95
N GLY A 15 -6.00 -8.42 -11.19
CA GLY A 15 -5.44 -9.70 -11.65
C GLY A 15 -4.14 -10.08 -10.93
N GLU A 16 -3.24 -9.12 -10.65
CA GLU A 16 -2.03 -9.40 -9.86
C GLU A 16 -2.38 -9.76 -8.40
N LEU A 17 -3.38 -9.10 -7.81
CA LEU A 17 -3.87 -9.40 -6.47
C LEU A 17 -4.51 -10.79 -6.40
N ASP A 18 -5.34 -11.14 -7.40
CA ASP A 18 -5.99 -12.46 -7.47
C ASP A 18 -4.96 -13.58 -7.64
N ALA A 19 -3.98 -13.39 -8.52
CA ALA A 19 -2.88 -14.34 -8.69
C ALA A 19 -2.05 -14.51 -7.41
N THR A 20 -1.81 -13.41 -6.69
CA THR A 20 -1.12 -13.43 -5.38
C THR A 20 -1.94 -14.21 -4.34
N ALA A 21 -3.25 -13.99 -4.29
CA ALA A 21 -4.14 -14.71 -3.39
C ALA A 21 -4.18 -16.22 -3.68
N GLN A 22 -4.29 -16.58 -4.97
CA GLN A 22 -4.24 -17.97 -5.41
C GLN A 22 -2.92 -18.64 -5.03
N HIS A 23 -1.79 -17.97 -5.27
CA HIS A 23 -0.48 -18.49 -4.91
C HIS A 23 -0.35 -18.67 -3.39
N LEU A 24 -0.77 -17.68 -2.59
CA LEU A 24 -0.72 -17.80 -1.14
C LEU A 24 -1.58 -18.93 -0.60
N ALA A 25 -2.74 -19.18 -1.20
CA ALA A 25 -3.61 -20.30 -0.82
C ALA A 25 -2.95 -21.67 -1.01
N THR A 26 -1.98 -21.82 -1.94
CA THR A 26 -1.29 -23.09 -2.16
C THR A 26 -0.07 -23.29 -1.26
N VAL A 27 0.55 -22.21 -0.78
CA VAL A 27 1.79 -22.27 0.01
C VAL A 27 1.56 -22.13 1.52
N LEU A 28 0.44 -21.55 1.95
CA LEU A 28 0.18 -21.34 3.37
C LEU A 28 -0.34 -22.61 4.05
N PRO A 29 0.24 -23.04 5.19
CA PRO A 29 -0.33 -24.10 6.00
C PRO A 29 -1.75 -23.74 6.48
N PRO A 30 -2.66 -24.72 6.64
CA PRO A 30 -4.04 -24.45 7.06
C PRO A 30 -4.15 -23.65 8.36
N ALA A 31 -3.33 -23.98 9.36
CA ALA A 31 -3.30 -23.26 10.63
C ALA A 31 -2.93 -21.76 10.45
N THR A 32 -2.02 -21.46 9.54
CA THR A 32 -1.61 -20.08 9.23
C THR A 32 -2.75 -19.32 8.53
N SER A 33 -3.41 -19.94 7.55
CA SER A 33 -4.56 -19.34 6.86
C SER A 33 -5.70 -19.04 7.85
N HIS A 34 -6.03 -19.99 8.73
CA HIS A 34 -7.04 -19.77 9.77
C HIS A 34 -6.66 -18.63 10.73
N ALA A 35 -5.39 -18.52 11.12
CA ALA A 35 -4.93 -17.44 11.98
C ALA A 35 -5.07 -16.06 11.30
N ILE A 36 -4.75 -15.99 10.00
CA ILE A 36 -4.93 -14.78 9.18
C ILE A 36 -6.43 -14.42 9.09
N ASP A 37 -7.28 -15.39 8.76
CA ASP A 37 -8.73 -15.18 8.62
C ASP A 37 -9.36 -14.71 9.93
N ALA A 38 -8.97 -15.33 11.05
CA ALA A 38 -9.40 -14.93 12.39
C ALA A 38 -8.95 -13.50 12.73
N GLY A 39 -7.71 -13.13 12.38
CA GLY A 39 -7.19 -11.77 12.54
C GLY A 39 -7.99 -10.74 11.74
N ILE A 40 -8.29 -11.05 10.47
CA ILE A 40 -9.12 -10.20 9.61
C ILE A 40 -10.53 -10.05 10.20
N ALA A 41 -11.14 -11.15 10.63
CA ALA A 41 -12.47 -11.14 11.25
C ALA A 41 -12.49 -10.28 12.53
N SER A 42 -11.48 -10.42 13.38
CA SER A 42 -11.33 -9.62 14.61
C SER A 42 -11.24 -8.12 14.33
N VAL A 43 -10.40 -7.71 13.36
CA VAL A 43 -10.27 -6.30 12.94
C VAL A 43 -11.58 -5.74 12.41
N ARG A 44 -12.33 -6.54 11.62
CA ARG A 44 -13.65 -6.16 11.10
C ARG A 44 -14.68 -6.01 12.22
N GLN A 45 -14.75 -6.97 13.13
CA GLN A 45 -15.65 -6.96 14.28
C GLN A 45 -15.37 -5.78 15.22
N ALA A 46 -14.09 -5.43 15.40
CA ALA A 46 -13.68 -4.27 16.19
C ALA A 46 -14.06 -2.93 15.54
N GLY A 47 -14.60 -2.91 14.32
CA GLY A 47 -15.07 -1.71 13.64
C GLY A 47 -13.98 -0.65 13.45
N LEU A 48 -12.72 -1.07 13.25
CA LEU A 48 -11.58 -0.15 13.19
C LEU A 48 -11.67 0.82 12.00
N ALA A 49 -12.27 0.39 10.88
CA ALA A 49 -12.49 1.24 9.72
C ALA A 49 -13.49 2.38 9.98
N GLN A 50 -14.54 2.12 10.78
CA GLN A 50 -15.55 3.12 11.14
C GLN A 50 -15.01 4.12 12.17
N ARG A 51 -14.04 3.69 12.98
CA ARG A 51 -13.37 4.52 13.99
C ARG A 51 -12.14 5.25 13.47
N SER A 52 -11.73 5.00 12.23
CA SER A 52 -10.61 5.69 11.60
C SER A 52 -11.00 7.11 11.17
N ARG A 53 -10.03 7.87 10.64
CA ARG A 53 -10.30 9.20 10.09
C ARG A 53 -11.23 9.10 8.89
N GLN A 54 -12.32 9.85 8.96
CA GLN A 54 -13.36 9.86 7.92
C GLN A 54 -13.12 10.99 6.92
N VAL A 55 -13.73 10.88 5.74
CA VAL A 55 -13.70 11.94 4.72
C VAL A 55 -14.22 13.26 5.31
N GLY A 56 -13.55 14.36 4.95
CA GLY A 56 -13.85 15.70 5.48
C GLY A 56 -13.16 16.01 6.82
N GLN A 57 -12.62 15.01 7.53
CA GLN A 57 -11.81 15.27 8.71
C GLN A 57 -10.38 15.66 8.32
N THR A 58 -9.80 16.60 9.06
CA THR A 58 -8.39 16.97 8.89
C THR A 58 -7.49 15.79 9.25
N ALA A 59 -6.58 15.44 8.34
CA ALA A 59 -5.53 14.46 8.62
C ALA A 59 -4.63 14.97 9.77
N PRO A 60 -4.36 14.14 10.80
CA PRO A 60 -3.42 14.49 11.86
C PRO A 60 -2.05 14.81 11.28
N ASP A 61 -1.40 15.87 11.78
CA ASP A 61 -0.02 16.14 11.41
C ASP A 61 0.92 15.14 12.10
N PHE A 62 2.02 14.82 11.44
CA PHE A 62 3.06 13.96 11.96
C PHE A 62 4.38 14.27 11.29
N THR A 63 5.47 13.91 11.95
CA THR A 63 6.83 13.97 11.40
C THR A 63 7.44 12.58 11.51
N LEU A 64 7.88 12.02 10.39
CA LEU A 64 8.54 10.73 10.31
C LEU A 64 9.88 10.88 9.57
N PRO A 65 10.88 10.04 9.86
CA PRO A 65 12.09 10.00 9.07
C PRO A 65 11.81 9.41 7.68
N ASP A 66 12.47 9.95 6.65
CA ASP A 66 12.57 9.29 5.35
C ASP A 66 13.60 8.14 5.39
N ALA A 67 13.82 7.47 4.26
CA ALA A 67 14.77 6.37 4.14
C ALA A 67 16.24 6.77 4.40
N ALA A 68 16.57 8.06 4.35
CA ALA A 68 17.88 8.60 4.68
C ALA A 68 17.96 9.19 6.11
N GLY A 69 16.87 9.09 6.89
CA GLY A 69 16.77 9.61 8.25
C GLY A 69 16.38 11.08 8.35
N ASN A 70 16.08 11.76 7.24
CA ASN A 70 15.68 13.17 7.28
C ASN A 70 14.23 13.30 7.76
N PRO A 71 13.91 14.30 8.61
CA PRO A 71 12.56 14.51 9.07
C PRO A 71 11.65 15.05 7.96
N VAL A 72 10.51 14.39 7.74
CA VAL A 72 9.47 14.80 6.80
C VAL A 72 8.16 15.01 7.55
N ALA A 73 7.62 16.23 7.50
CA ALA A 73 6.34 16.58 8.11
C ALA A 73 5.20 16.57 7.09
N LEU A 74 4.04 16.00 7.44
CA LEU A 74 2.88 15.96 6.55
C LEU A 74 2.40 17.37 6.19
N SER A 75 2.39 18.31 7.14
CA SER A 75 2.08 19.71 6.88
C SER A 75 3.01 20.37 5.86
N GLY A 76 4.27 19.93 5.78
CA GLY A 76 5.22 20.37 4.76
C GLY A 76 4.82 19.93 3.36
N LEU A 77 4.50 18.65 3.21
CA LEU A 77 4.06 18.06 1.93
C LEU A 77 2.74 18.66 1.45
N ARG A 78 1.79 18.88 2.37
CA ARG A 78 0.48 19.48 2.05
C ARG A 78 0.56 20.93 1.54
N ARG A 79 1.65 21.66 1.81
CA ARG A 79 1.88 22.99 1.23
C ARG A 79 2.31 22.92 -0.24
N GLN A 80 2.83 21.79 -0.68
CA GLN A 80 3.31 21.57 -2.05
C GLN A 80 2.19 21.09 -2.98
N GLY A 81 1.21 20.38 -2.43
CA GLY A 81 0.04 19.91 -3.17
C GLY A 81 -0.76 18.85 -2.40
N PRO A 82 -1.74 18.20 -3.06
CA PRO A 82 -2.41 17.02 -2.52
C PRO A 82 -1.41 15.94 -2.10
N VAL A 83 -1.74 15.17 -1.07
CA VAL A 83 -0.87 14.09 -0.58
C VAL A 83 -1.63 12.77 -0.59
N ILE A 84 -1.05 11.76 -1.21
CA ILE A 84 -1.53 10.37 -1.19
C ILE A 84 -0.65 9.60 -0.20
N LEU A 85 -1.24 9.15 0.91
CA LEU A 85 -0.54 8.33 1.90
C LEU A 85 -0.85 6.85 1.67
N VAL A 86 0.19 6.05 1.47
CA VAL A 86 0.10 4.60 1.28
C VAL A 86 0.76 3.90 2.47
N PHE A 87 -0.06 3.35 3.37
CA PHE A 87 0.45 2.54 4.48
C PHE A 87 0.63 1.09 4.01
N TYR A 88 1.80 0.51 4.28
CA TYR A 88 2.10 -0.89 3.93
C TYR A 88 2.86 -1.59 5.06
N ARG A 89 2.81 -2.93 5.07
CA ARG A 89 3.33 -3.75 6.17
C ARG A 89 4.85 -3.95 6.15
N GLY A 90 5.49 -3.65 5.02
CA GLY A 90 6.91 -3.91 4.76
C GLY A 90 7.15 -4.78 3.52
N ASN A 91 8.41 -4.87 3.11
CA ASN A 91 8.84 -5.54 1.86
C ASN A 91 8.58 -7.06 1.84
N TRP A 92 8.35 -7.67 3.00
CA TRP A 92 8.02 -9.10 3.15
C TRP A 92 6.57 -9.43 2.77
N CYS A 93 5.71 -8.42 2.61
CA CYS A 93 4.30 -8.59 2.32
C CYS A 93 4.07 -8.64 0.80
N PRO A 94 3.62 -9.79 0.23
CA PRO A 94 3.50 -9.95 -1.22
C PRO A 94 2.43 -9.02 -1.83
N TYR A 95 1.29 -8.84 -1.16
CA TYR A 95 0.26 -7.89 -1.56
C TYR A 95 0.77 -6.44 -1.57
N CYS A 96 1.60 -6.09 -0.59
CA CYS A 96 2.17 -4.75 -0.48
C CYS A 96 3.11 -4.45 -1.66
N ASN A 97 3.91 -5.44 -2.08
CA ASN A 97 4.80 -5.30 -3.22
C ASN A 97 4.02 -5.14 -4.54
N VAL A 98 2.93 -5.89 -4.72
CA VAL A 98 2.02 -5.71 -5.86
C VAL A 98 1.43 -4.30 -5.88
N GLN A 99 0.88 -3.86 -4.74
CA GLN A 99 0.26 -2.54 -4.62
C GLN A 99 1.26 -1.40 -4.86
N LEU A 100 2.47 -1.48 -4.30
CA LEU A 100 3.51 -0.47 -4.49
C LEU A 100 3.97 -0.38 -5.95
N ARG A 101 4.09 -1.51 -6.66
CA ARG A 101 4.38 -1.48 -8.11
C ARG A 101 3.28 -0.78 -8.90
N ALA A 102 2.01 -1.04 -8.57
CA ALA A 102 0.89 -0.37 -9.24
C ALA A 102 0.89 1.14 -8.97
N TYR A 103 1.18 1.58 -7.74
CA TYR A 103 1.34 3.00 -7.45
C TYR A 103 2.52 3.62 -8.19
N GLN A 104 3.65 2.92 -8.29
CA GLN A 104 4.81 3.39 -9.05
C GLN A 104 4.49 3.60 -10.53
N GLN A 105 3.67 2.73 -11.13
CA GLN A 105 3.21 2.86 -12.51
C GLN A 105 2.24 4.03 -12.69
N ALA A 106 1.39 4.29 -11.70
CA ALA A 106 0.44 5.40 -11.69
C ALA A 106 1.06 6.75 -11.28
N LEU A 107 2.31 6.77 -10.81
CA LEU A 107 2.96 7.95 -10.27
C LEU A 107 2.93 9.17 -11.23
N PRO A 108 3.25 9.03 -12.54
CA PRO A 108 3.19 10.16 -13.46
C PRO A 108 1.79 10.78 -13.56
N GLN A 109 0.73 9.98 -13.41
CA GLN A 109 -0.63 10.48 -13.41
C GLN A 109 -0.92 11.29 -12.14
N PHE A 110 -0.50 10.84 -10.96
CA PHE A 110 -0.66 11.60 -9.72
C PHE A 110 0.13 12.91 -9.75
N GLU A 111 1.37 12.87 -10.26
CA GLU A 111 2.21 14.05 -10.44
C GLU A 111 1.58 15.06 -11.41
N SER A 112 0.88 14.60 -12.46
CA SER A 112 0.13 15.48 -13.38
C SER A 112 -0.98 16.28 -12.68
N TYR A 113 -1.49 15.80 -11.54
CA TYR A 113 -2.44 16.51 -10.69
C TYR A 113 -1.77 17.32 -9.56
N GLY A 114 -0.43 17.40 -9.55
CA GLY A 114 0.36 18.03 -8.49
C GLY A 114 0.36 17.26 -7.17
N ALA A 115 -0.03 15.98 -7.18
CA ALA A 115 -0.11 15.17 -5.97
C ALA A 115 1.23 14.51 -5.64
N ASN A 116 1.55 14.47 -4.34
CA ASN A 116 2.71 13.79 -3.79
C ASN A 116 2.30 12.44 -3.19
N LEU A 117 2.88 11.35 -3.67
CA LEU A 117 2.63 10.00 -3.12
C LEU A 117 3.75 9.62 -2.13
N ILE A 118 3.36 9.30 -0.89
CA ILE A 118 4.28 8.85 0.16
C ILE A 118 3.87 7.45 0.63
N ALA A 119 4.82 6.51 0.59
CA ALA A 119 4.67 5.20 1.19
C ALA A 119 5.23 5.18 2.62
N ILE A 120 4.46 4.67 3.58
CA ILE A 120 4.80 4.61 5.01
C ILE A 120 4.71 3.17 5.48
N SER A 121 5.77 2.68 6.14
CA SER A 121 5.78 1.40 6.86
C SER A 121 6.27 1.59 8.29
N PRO A 122 5.89 0.67 9.21
CA PRO A 122 6.50 0.58 10.53
C PRO A 122 8.01 0.33 10.51
#